data_AF-A0A6B8U106-F1
#
_entry.id   AF-A0A6B8U106-F1
#
_cell.length_a   1.000
_cell.length_b   1.000
_cell.length_c   1.000
_cell.angle_alpha   90.00
_cell.angle_beta   90.00
_cell.angle_gamma   90.00
#
_symmetry.space_group_name_H-M   'P 1'
#
loop_
_entity.id
_entity.type
_entity.pdbx_description
1 polymer ?
#
loop_
_entity_poly.entity_id
_entity_poly.type
_entity_poly.pdbx_seq_one_letter_code
_entity_poly.pdbx_strand_id
1 'polypeptide(L)' 'MNAIAAAKRLHNAYERRVWRARLPGYTRRTWEQLDHVCRQEFIDVAQAVHDGHTHYRGHPITEWVRHHAKDTP' A
#
# COMPACT_ATOMS: atom_id res chain seq x y z
N MET A 1 4.44 1.99 -15.51
CA MET A 1 4.16 2.29 -14.08
C MET A 1 5.33 1.79 -13.25
N ASN A 2 5.81 2.56 -12.26
CA ASN A 2 6.85 2.08 -11.35
C ASN A 2 6.19 1.49 -10.09
N ALA A 3 6.16 0.16 -9.98
CA ALA A 3 5.51 -0.55 -8.86
C ALA A 3 6.06 -0.13 -7.49
N ILE A 4 7.36 0.20 -7.40
CA ILE A 4 7.97 0.69 -6.14
C ILE A 4 7.44 2.08 -5.79
N ALA A 5 7.29 2.97 -6.78
CA ALA A 5 6.72 4.31 -6.54
C ALA A 5 5.24 4.21 -6.10
N ALA A 6 4.46 3.35 -6.76
CA ALA A 6 3.09 3.06 -6.37
C ALA A 6 2.99 2.47 -4.96
N ALA A 7 3.84 1.51 -4.62
CA ALA A 7 3.93 0.91 -3.29
C ALA A 7 4.27 1.95 -2.21
N LYS A 8 5.23 2.84 -2.46
CA LYS A 8 5.57 3.94 -1.57
C LYS A 8 4.41 4.90 -1.35
N ARG A 9 3.65 5.23 -2.39
CA ARG A 9 2.43 6.07 -2.29
C ARG A 9 1.35 5.38 -1.46
N LEU A 10 1.09 4.11 -1.74
CA LEU A 10 0.12 3.29 -1.00
C LEU A 10 0.48 3.19 0.48
N HIS A 11 1.75 2.92 0.80
CA HIS A 11 2.26 2.90 2.17
C HIS A 11 2.06 4.26 2.86
N ASN A 12 2.44 5.37 2.22
CA ASN A 12 2.25 6.69 2.82
C ASN A 12 0.76 7.03 3.05
N ALA A 13 -0.13 6.62 2.14
CA ALA A 13 -1.57 6.75 2.34
C ALA A 13 -2.05 5.91 3.53
N TYR A 14 -1.53 4.69 3.70
CA TYR A 14 -1.84 3.80 4.81
C TYR A 14 -1.39 4.41 6.15
N GLU A 15 -0.13 4.83 6.25
CA GLU A 15 0.41 5.48 7.45
C GLU A 15 -0.40 6.71 7.86
N ARG A 16 -0.80 7.54 6.88
CA ARG A 16 -1.66 8.71 7.13
C ARG A 16 -3.05 8.33 7.62
N ARG A 17 -3.65 7.29 7.05
CA ARG A 17 -4.97 6.80 7.44
C ARG A 17 -4.94 6.26 8.87
N VAL A 18 -3.95 5.45 9.21
CA VAL A 18 -3.81 4.87 10.55
C VAL A 18 -3.46 5.93 11.59
N TRP A 19 -2.55 6.85 11.26
CA TRP A 19 -2.20 7.96 12.14
C TRP A 19 -3.42 8.82 12.51
N ARG A 20 -4.27 9.14 11.53
CA ARG A 20 -5.52 9.89 11.77
C ARG A 20 -6.52 9.12 12.63
N ALA A 21 -6.54 7.79 12.53
CA ALA A 21 -7.39 6.93 13.35
C ALA A 21 -6.92 6.81 14.81
N ARG A 22 -5.71 7.32 15.14
CA ARG A 22 -5.13 7.28 16.50
C ARG A 22 -5.15 5.88 17.12
N LEU A 23 -4.78 4.85 16.34
CA LEU A 23 -4.79 3.47 16.84
C LEU A 23 -3.83 3.33 18.04
N PRO A 24 -4.28 2.78 19.18
CA PRO A 24 -3.45 2.63 20.36
C PRO A 24 -2.29 1.68 20.09
N GLY A 25 -1.08 2.05 20.52
CA GLY A 25 0.13 1.26 20.31
C GLY A 25 0.69 1.31 18.89
N TYR A 26 0.10 2.09 17.98
CA TYR A 26 0.62 2.25 16.64
C TYR A 26 1.80 3.22 16.57
N THR A 27 2.94 2.77 16.09
CA THR A 27 4.08 3.62 15.75
C THR A 27 4.15 3.79 14.24
N ARG A 28 4.06 5.05 13.79
CA ARG A 28 4.19 5.40 12.39
C ARG A 28 5.58 5.02 11.88
N ARG A 29 5.66 4.39 10.71
CA ARG A 29 6.92 3.98 10.08
C ARG A 29 7.11 4.66 8.72
N THR A 30 8.36 4.95 8.37
CA THR A 30 8.73 5.33 7.01
C THR A 30 8.95 4.09 6.15
N TRP A 31 9.00 4.26 4.83
CA TRP A 31 9.21 3.14 3.91
C TRP A 31 10.52 2.39 4.19
N GLU A 32 11.56 3.13 4.58
CA GLU A 32 12.88 2.61 4.89
C GLU A 32 12.92 1.82 6.20
N GLN A 33 11.99 2.08 7.11
CA GLN A 33 11.84 1.39 8.39
C GLN A 33 11.05 0.09 8.29
N LEU A 34 10.37 -0.15 7.16
CA LEU A 34 9.69 -1.41 6.92
C LEU A 34 10.72 -2.53 6.70
N ASP A 35 10.42 -3.71 7.26
CA ASP A 35 11.15 -4.91 6.90
C ASP A 35 10.95 -5.26 5.41
N HIS A 36 11.79 -6.17 4.91
CA HIS A 36 11.74 -6.58 3.52
C HIS A 36 10.39 -7.21 3.13
N VAL A 37 9.78 -7.98 4.05
CA VAL A 37 8.54 -8.71 3.78
C VAL A 37 7.37 -7.73 3.61
N CYS A 38 7.20 -6.79 4.52
CA CYS A 38 6.20 -5.73 4.43
C CYS A 38 6.39 -4.88 3.17
N ARG A 39 7.63 -4.52 2.82
CA ARG A 39 7.89 -3.78 1.57
C ARG A 39 7.46 -4.58 0.35
N GLN A 40 7.79 -5.86 0.32
CA GLN A 40 7.41 -6.74 -0.79
C GLN A 40 5.89 -6.85 -0.91
N GLU A 41 5.16 -6.96 0.21
CA GLU A 41 3.69 -7.02 0.17
C GLU A 41 3.07 -5.75 -0.43
N PHE A 42 3.57 -4.56 -0.09
CA PHE A 42 3.10 -3.32 -0.73
C PHE A 42 3.42 -3.29 -2.23
N ILE A 43 4.58 -3.81 -2.64
CA ILE A 43 4.98 -3.90 -4.05
C ILE A 43 4.07 -4.87 -4.79
N ASP A 44 3.82 -6.06 -4.23
CA ASP A 44 2.98 -7.08 -4.83
C ASP A 44 1.52 -6.60 -4.98
N VAL A 45 0.99 -5.91 -3.97
CA VAL A 45 -0.36 -5.33 -4.05
C VAL A 45 -0.43 -4.24 -5.11
N ALA A 46 0.59 -3.38 -5.20
CA ALA A 46 0.64 -2.34 -6.22
C ALA A 46 0.76 -2.93 -7.63
N GLN A 47 1.54 -4.00 -7.79
CA GLN A 47 1.65 -4.75 -9.05
C GLN A 47 0.32 -5.42 -9.40
N ALA A 48 -0.35 -6.05 -8.42
CA ALA A 48 -1.65 -6.68 -8.63
C ALA A 48 -2.72 -5.68 -9.10
N VAL A 49 -2.72 -4.47 -8.54
CA VAL A 49 -3.61 -3.38 -9.00
C VAL A 49 -3.32 -2.99 -10.45
N HIS A 50 -2.04 -2.92 -10.83
CA HIS A 50 -1.62 -2.58 -12.18
C HIS A 50 -2.03 -3.61 -13.21
N ASP A 51 -1.85 -4.88 -12.88
CA ASP A 51 -2.19 -6.01 -13.74
C ASP A 51 -3.72 -6.25 -13.80
N GLY A 52 -4.50 -5.42 -13.11
CA GLY A 52 -5.97 -5.45 -13.16
C GLY A 52 -6.60 -6.51 -12.26
N HIS A 53 -5.84 -7.10 -11.34
CA HIS A 53 -6.39 -8.06 -10.38
C HIS A 53 -7.41 -7.38 -9.46
N THR A 54 -8.44 -8.13 -9.10
CA THR A 54 -9.46 -7.71 -8.14
C THR A 54 -9.22 -8.28 -6.74
N HIS A 55 -8.29 -9.23 -6.61
CA HIS A 55 -7.95 -9.91 -5.36
C HIS A 55 -6.43 -10.08 -5.23
N TYR A 56 -5.94 -10.05 -4.00
CA TYR A 56 -4.56 -10.40 -3.63
C TYR A 56 -4.59 -11.38 -2.46
N ARG A 57 -3.96 -12.55 -2.61
CA ARG A 57 -3.95 -13.65 -1.62
C ARG A 57 -5.36 -14.00 -1.08
N GLY A 58 -6.36 -14.04 -1.96
CA GLY A 58 -7.75 -14.36 -1.59
C GLY A 58 -8.54 -13.20 -0.97
N HIS A 59 -7.90 -12.05 -0.70
CA HIS A 59 -8.58 -10.86 -0.20
C HIS A 59 -8.90 -9.88 -1.33
N PRO A 60 -10.10 -9.28 -1.34
CA PRO A 60 -10.46 -8.29 -2.35
C PRO A 60 -9.58 -7.05 -2.25
N ILE A 61 -9.04 -6.59 -3.38
CA ILE A 61 -8.32 -5.33 -3.47
C ILE A 61 -9.37 -4.21 -3.44
N THR A 62 -9.45 -3.52 -2.31
CA THR A 62 -10.45 -2.46 -2.10
C THR A 62 -10.27 -1.30 -3.09
N GLU A 63 -11.34 -0.55 -3.33
CA GLU A 63 -11.29 0.68 -4.13
C GLU A 63 -10.25 1.68 -3.59
N TRP A 64 -10.13 1.80 -2.26
CA TRP A 64 -9.14 2.65 -1.62
C TRP A 64 -7.70 2.26 -2.00
N VAL A 65 -7.39 0.96 -2.04
CA VAL A 65 -6.07 0.47 -2.49
C VAL A 65 -5.87 0.78 -3.97
N ARG A 66 -6.88 0.52 -4.81
CA ARG A 66 -6.83 0.83 -6.25
C ARG A 66 -6.59 2.31 -6.51
N HIS A 67 -7.22 3.19 -5.74
CA HIS A 67 -7.06 4.64 -5.83
C HIS A 67 -5.64 5.09 -5.49
N HIS A 68 -5.04 4.56 -4.43
CA HIS A 68 -3.71 4.98 -3.97
C HIS A 68 -2.53 4.26 -4.63
N ALA A 69 -2.76 3.09 -5.23
CA ALA A 69 -1.74 2.32 -5.94
C ALA A 69 -1.65 2.68 -7.44
N LYS A 70 -2.71 3.23 -8.05
CA LYS A 70 -2.62 3.72 -9.43
C LYS A 70 -1.76 4.98 -9.50
N ASP A 71 -0.98 5.12 -10.57
CA ASP A 71 -0.54 6.45 -11.02
C ASP A 71 -1.80 7.19 -11.45
N THR A 72 -2.33 8.07 -10.60
CA THR A 72 -3.18 9.14 -11.12
C THR A 72 -2.23 10.11 -11.84
N PRO A 73 -2.49 10.48 -13.10
CA PRO A 73 -1.78 11.60 -13.74
C PRO A 73 -1.94 12.89 -12.94
#